data_AF-A0A534UVE0-F1
#
_entry.id   AF-A0A534UVE0-F1
#
_cell.length_a   1.000
_cell.length_b   1.000
_cell.length_c   1.000
_cell.angle_alpha   90.00
_cell.angle_beta   90.00
_cell.angle_gamma   90.00
#
_symmetry.space_group_name_H-M   'P 1'
#
loop_
_entity.id
_entity.type
_entity.pdbx_description
1 polymer ?
#
loop_
_entity_poly.entity_id
_entity_poly.type
_entity_poly.pdbx_seq_one_letter_code
_entity_poly.pdbx_strand_id
1 'polypeptide(L)'
;MKPAAVLIRYLVIVLLLAPTHAWAATDQLEEILQQQTKARQEQKAKELQRQEQLETLKRDQELNRSQRQLDQIKQQKTEPSQPHQPQAAQTQQQLDQLKNDQQLERLQNDQQINRIQREPDASRQQQQLNDLQRQQQIDSLRDQIRRNQTQQDLDRLRQQQNLR
;
A
#
# COMPACT_ATOMS: atom_id res chain seq x y z
N MET A 1 18.22 -13.91 -80.54
CA MET A 1 17.53 -14.93 -79.71
C MET A 1 17.85 -14.65 -78.24
N LYS A 2 16.80 -14.21 -77.51
CA LYS A 2 16.56 -14.17 -76.04
C LYS A 2 17.75 -14.04 -75.06
N PRO A 3 18.24 -12.81 -74.78
CA PRO A 3 19.05 -12.54 -73.58
C PRO A 3 18.22 -12.31 -72.31
N ALA A 4 16.89 -12.28 -72.40
CA ALA A 4 16.01 -12.00 -71.26
C ALA A 4 15.78 -13.21 -70.31
N ALA A 5 16.10 -14.43 -70.76
CA ALA A 5 15.74 -15.65 -70.01
C ALA A 5 16.76 -16.05 -68.92
N VAL A 6 17.98 -15.51 -68.95
CA VAL A 6 19.05 -15.89 -68.00
C VAL A 6 18.98 -15.06 -66.72
N LEU A 7 18.60 -13.78 -66.82
CA LEU A 7 18.45 -12.90 -65.66
C LEU A 7 17.26 -13.29 -64.76
N ILE A 8 16.20 -13.87 -65.34
CA ILE A 8 15.02 -14.33 -64.59
C ILE A 8 15.35 -15.58 -63.75
N ARG A 9 16.26 -16.45 -64.21
CA ARG A 9 16.66 -17.65 -63.45
C ARG A 9 17.51 -17.33 -62.22
N TYR A 10 18.32 -16.26 -62.24
CA TYR A 10 19.10 -15.84 -61.07
C TYR A 10 18.27 -15.07 -60.04
N LEU A 11 17.23 -14.35 -60.47
CA LEU A 11 16.37 -13.57 -59.56
C LEU A 11 15.46 -14.45 -58.69
N VAL A 12 15.15 -15.68 -59.13
CA VAL A 12 14.35 -16.65 -58.35
C VAL A 12 15.20 -17.40 -57.30
N ILE A 13 16.52 -17.54 -57.50
CA ILE A 13 17.39 -18.26 -56.56
C ILE A 13 17.76 -17.38 -55.34
N VAL A 14 17.80 -16.06 -55.50
CA VAL A 14 18.12 -15.14 -54.37
C VAL A 14 16.94 -14.98 -53.41
N LEU A 15 15.69 -15.17 -53.86
CA LEU A 15 14.51 -15.04 -52.99
C LEU A 15 14.27 -16.23 -52.05
N LEU A 16 14.93 -17.37 -52.30
CA LEU A 16 14.83 -18.58 -51.47
C LEU A 16 15.86 -18.63 -50.34
N LEU A 17 16.76 -17.64 -50.26
CA LEU A 17 17.68 -17.43 -49.12
C LEU A 17 17.25 -16.21 -48.28
N ALA A 18 15.94 -15.98 -48.14
CA ALA A 18 15.47 -15.12 -47.07
C ALA A 18 15.78 -15.81 -45.72
N PRO A 19 16.57 -15.20 -44.83
CA PRO A 19 16.90 -15.82 -43.57
C PRO A 19 15.63 -16.03 -42.76
N THR A 20 15.40 -17.27 -42.35
CA THR A 20 14.42 -17.68 -41.33
C THR A 20 14.84 -17.13 -39.96
N HIS A 21 14.90 -15.82 -39.80
CA HIS A 21 15.28 -15.14 -38.55
C HIS A 21 14.08 -14.52 -37.82
N ALA A 22 12.86 -14.75 -38.32
CA ALA A 22 11.63 -14.27 -37.70
C ALA A 22 11.36 -14.88 -36.30
N TRP A 23 12.05 -15.97 -35.93
CA TRP A 23 11.86 -16.65 -34.64
C TRP A 23 12.75 -16.11 -33.51
N ALA A 24 13.86 -15.44 -33.83
CA ALA A 24 14.75 -14.87 -32.81
C ALA A 24 14.27 -13.50 -32.29
N ALA A 25 13.50 -12.76 -33.10
CA ALA A 25 12.97 -11.45 -32.72
C ALA A 25 11.75 -11.54 -31.78
N THR A 26 10.98 -12.64 -31.86
CA THR A 26 9.85 -12.90 -30.96
C THR A 26 10.31 -13.19 -29.53
N ASP A 27 11.38 -13.98 -29.35
CA ASP A 27 11.94 -14.26 -28.01
C ASP A 27 12.47 -12.99 -27.35
N GLN A 28 13.17 -12.12 -28.09
CA GLN A 28 13.66 -10.84 -27.56
C GLN A 28 12.52 -9.88 -27.20
N LEU A 29 11.46 -9.83 -28.00
CA LEU A 29 10.29 -8.99 -27.71
C LEU A 29 9.55 -9.49 -26.46
N GLU A 30 9.40 -10.81 -26.32
CA GLU A 30 8.75 -11.43 -25.16
C GLU A 30 9.55 -11.22 -23.87
N GLU A 31 10.88 -11.32 -23.93
CA GLU A 31 11.76 -11.03 -22.80
C GLU A 31 11.66 -9.56 -22.36
N ILE A 32 11.64 -8.61 -23.32
CA ILE A 32 11.46 -7.18 -23.04
C ILE A 32 10.11 -6.91 -22.37
N LEU A 33 9.02 -7.52 -22.88
CA LEU A 33 7.67 -7.36 -22.29
C LEU A 33 7.59 -7.93 -20.88
N GLN A 34 8.22 -9.07 -20.63
CA GLN A 34 8.30 -9.66 -19.28
C GLN A 34 9.10 -8.77 -18.32
N GLN A 35 10.27 -8.26 -18.74
CA GLN A 35 11.07 -7.35 -17.93
C GLN A 35 10.32 -6.05 -17.61
N GLN A 36 9.64 -5.48 -18.61
CA GLN A 36 8.84 -4.27 -18.42
C GLN A 36 7.67 -4.50 -17.45
N THR A 37 7.01 -5.66 -17.53
CA THR A 37 5.89 -6.01 -16.65
C THR A 37 6.36 -6.19 -15.21
N LYS A 38 7.48 -6.90 -14.99
CA LYS A 38 8.11 -7.03 -13.67
C LYS A 38 8.52 -5.68 -13.09
N ALA A 39 9.14 -4.81 -13.90
CA ALA A 39 9.53 -3.48 -13.45
C ALA A 39 8.33 -2.63 -12.99
N ARG A 40 7.19 -2.69 -13.70
CA ARG A 40 5.96 -2.00 -13.27
C ARG A 40 5.41 -2.58 -11.97
N GLN A 41 5.45 -3.90 -11.80
CA GLN A 41 4.97 -4.57 -10.59
C GLN A 41 5.82 -4.20 -9.37
N GLU A 42 7.15 -4.20 -9.51
CA GLU A 42 8.06 -3.74 -8.46
C GLU A 42 7.85 -2.27 -8.11
N GLN A 43 7.66 -1.40 -9.11
CA GLN A 43 7.34 0.01 -8.89
C GLN A 43 6.04 0.17 -8.10
N LYS A 44 4.99 -0.58 -8.47
CA LYS A 44 3.72 -0.56 -7.76
C LYS A 44 3.87 -1.04 -6.32
N ALA A 45 4.63 -2.11 -6.08
CA ALA A 45 4.90 -2.59 -4.72
C ALA A 45 5.62 -1.53 -3.87
N LYS A 46 6.65 -0.86 -4.43
CA LYS A 46 7.37 0.24 -3.75
C LYS A 46 6.48 1.44 -3.48
N GLU A 47 5.59 1.77 -4.41
CA GLU A 47 4.64 2.87 -4.26
C GLU A 47 3.64 2.60 -3.14
N LEU A 48 3.04 1.39 -3.09
CA LEU A 48 2.17 0.97 -1.99
C LEU A 48 2.90 1.03 -0.64
N GLN A 49 4.15 0.58 -0.60
CA GLN A 49 4.96 0.66 0.63
C GLN A 49 5.19 2.11 1.08
N ARG A 50 5.50 3.02 0.14
CA ARG A 50 5.69 4.44 0.46
C ARG A 50 4.39 5.11 0.91
N GLN A 51 3.28 4.81 0.24
CA GLN A 51 1.98 5.34 0.61
C GLN A 51 1.63 4.90 2.04
N GLU A 52 1.81 3.61 2.35
CA GLU A 52 1.54 3.09 3.67
C GLU A 52 2.43 3.73 4.74
N GLN A 53 3.71 3.97 4.47
CA GLN A 53 4.61 4.70 5.39
C GLN A 53 4.16 6.14 5.66
N LEU A 54 3.67 6.84 4.63
CA LEU A 54 3.17 8.21 4.78
C LEU A 54 1.87 8.26 5.56
N GLU A 55 0.91 7.40 5.24
CA GLU A 55 -0.35 7.30 5.98
C GLU A 55 -0.08 6.93 7.44
N THR A 56 0.82 5.99 7.64
CA THR A 56 1.30 5.57 8.93
C THR A 56 1.85 6.71 9.77
N LEU A 57 2.74 7.53 9.19
CA LEU A 57 3.29 8.71 9.86
C LEU A 57 2.20 9.72 10.24
N LYS A 58 1.22 9.92 9.35
CA LYS A 58 0.08 10.80 9.61
C LYS A 58 -0.77 10.28 10.78
N ARG A 59 -1.09 8.98 10.77
CA ARG A 59 -1.84 8.29 11.83
C ARG A 59 -1.10 8.41 13.18
N ASP A 60 0.23 8.26 13.19
CA ASP A 60 1.06 8.46 14.40
C ASP A 60 1.00 9.87 14.95
N GLN A 61 1.04 10.87 14.07
CA GLN A 61 0.94 12.27 14.50
C GLN A 61 -0.42 12.57 15.12
N GLU A 62 -1.51 12.03 14.55
CA GLU A 62 -2.86 12.16 15.09
C GLU A 62 -2.97 11.49 16.47
N LEU A 63 -2.56 10.22 16.60
CA LEU A 63 -2.57 9.50 17.87
C LEU A 63 -1.77 10.21 18.96
N ASN A 64 -0.57 10.70 18.64
CA ASN A 64 0.25 11.44 19.60
C ASN A 64 -0.37 12.79 20.01
N ARG A 65 -1.23 13.40 19.18
CA ARG A 65 -1.99 14.60 19.57
C ARG A 65 -3.12 14.22 20.51
N SER A 66 -3.89 13.18 20.19
CA SER A 66 -4.98 12.69 21.02
C SER A 66 -4.48 12.22 22.40
N GLN A 67 -3.34 11.52 22.46
CA GLN A 67 -2.71 11.13 23.73
C GLN A 67 -2.32 12.35 24.57
N ARG A 68 -1.67 13.35 23.97
CA ARG A 68 -1.30 14.58 24.68
C ARG A 68 -2.52 15.34 25.19
N GLN A 69 -3.61 15.38 24.44
CA GLN A 69 -4.86 15.99 24.88
C GLN A 69 -5.43 15.25 26.10
N LEU A 70 -5.45 13.92 26.05
CA LEU A 70 -5.91 13.11 27.18
C LEU A 70 -5.03 13.32 28.43
N ASP A 71 -3.71 13.37 28.26
CA ASP A 71 -2.77 13.60 29.34
C ASP A 71 -2.97 14.98 29.99
N GLN A 72 -3.24 16.02 29.19
CA GLN A 72 -3.57 17.36 29.70
C GLN A 72 -4.86 17.35 30.53
N ILE A 73 -5.90 16.67 30.04
CA ILE A 73 -7.19 16.53 30.75
C ILE A 73 -6.98 15.79 32.08
N LYS A 74 -6.15 14.75 32.10
CA LYS A 74 -5.80 13.99 33.31
C LYS A 74 -5.00 14.82 34.31
N GLN A 75 -3.96 15.53 33.85
CA GLN A 75 -3.06 16.32 34.72
C GLN A 75 -3.76 17.52 35.37
N GLN A 76 -4.73 18.15 34.70
CA GLN A 76 -5.49 19.25 35.29
C GLN A 76 -6.39 18.83 36.47
N LYS A 77 -6.59 17.53 36.72
CA LYS A 77 -7.33 17.01 37.89
C LYS A 77 -6.45 16.12 38.76
N THR A 78 -5.70 16.73 39.67
CA THR A 78 -5.02 16.01 40.77
C THR A 78 -5.93 15.83 41.99
N GLU A 79 -7.24 16.12 41.91
CA GLU A 79 -8.19 15.83 43.01
C GLU A 79 -8.86 14.45 42.85
N PRO A 80 -8.73 13.54 43.85
CA PRO A 80 -9.05 12.12 43.72
C PRO A 80 -10.54 11.74 43.76
N SER A 81 -11.48 12.68 43.62
CA SER A 81 -12.89 12.45 44.01
C SER A 81 -13.94 12.82 42.95
N GLN A 82 -13.66 12.72 41.65
CA GLN A 82 -14.61 13.12 40.60
C GLN A 82 -15.09 11.99 39.67
N PRO A 83 -16.38 11.99 39.26
CA PRO A 83 -17.07 10.90 38.53
C PRO A 83 -16.61 10.66 37.08
N HIS A 84 -15.60 11.36 36.57
CA HIS A 84 -15.16 11.30 35.16
C HIS A 84 -13.89 10.46 34.94
N GLN A 85 -13.23 10.00 36.01
CA GLN A 85 -12.12 9.04 35.92
C GLN A 85 -12.44 7.79 35.07
N PRO A 86 -13.64 7.19 35.13
CA PRO A 86 -13.96 6.02 34.32
C PRO A 86 -13.91 6.31 32.82
N GLN A 87 -14.39 7.47 32.39
CA GLN A 87 -14.43 7.86 30.97
C GLN A 87 -13.02 8.17 30.44
N ALA A 88 -12.19 8.89 31.22
CA ALA A 88 -10.80 9.14 30.83
C ALA A 88 -9.95 7.86 30.77
N ALA A 89 -10.23 6.87 31.63
CA ALA A 89 -9.59 5.56 31.58
C ALA A 89 -10.05 4.75 30.35
N GLN A 90 -11.34 4.78 30.01
CA GLN A 90 -11.87 4.15 28.80
C GLN A 90 -11.25 4.75 27.52
N THR A 91 -11.17 6.08 27.42
CA THR A 91 -10.54 6.74 26.27
C THR A 91 -9.04 6.43 26.17
N GLN A 92 -8.34 6.27 27.31
CA GLN A 92 -6.95 5.79 27.30
C GLN A 92 -6.85 4.39 26.70
N GLN A 93 -7.69 3.47 27.15
CA GLN A 93 -7.70 2.10 26.66
C GLN A 93 -8.00 2.04 25.15
N GLN A 94 -8.92 2.87 24.66
CA GLN A 94 -9.20 2.99 23.22
C GLN A 94 -7.98 3.50 22.43
N LEU A 95 -7.26 4.51 22.94
CA LEU A 95 -6.04 5.02 22.31
C LEU A 95 -4.93 3.96 22.29
N ASP A 96 -4.77 3.22 23.39
CA ASP A 96 -3.78 2.13 23.48
C ASP A 96 -4.11 1.00 22.51
N GLN A 97 -5.39 0.63 22.40
CA GLN A 97 -5.87 -0.35 21.41
C GLN A 97 -5.60 0.13 19.99
N LEU A 98 -5.94 1.39 19.67
CA LEU A 98 -5.72 1.93 18.34
C LEU A 98 -4.24 1.97 17.97
N LYS A 99 -3.36 2.28 18.93
CA LYS A 99 -1.91 2.23 18.73
C LYS A 99 -1.41 0.81 18.46
N ASN A 100 -1.91 -0.17 19.21
CA ASN A 100 -1.55 -1.57 19.02
C ASN A 100 -2.05 -2.11 17.68
N ASP A 101 -3.30 -1.83 17.32
CA ASP A 101 -3.90 -2.20 16.04
C ASP A 101 -3.08 -1.63 14.88
N GLN A 102 -2.71 -0.35 14.96
CA GLN A 102 -1.92 0.31 13.93
C GLN A 102 -0.49 -0.28 13.80
N GLN A 103 0.14 -0.68 14.91
CA GLN A 103 1.45 -1.36 14.86
C GLN A 103 1.33 -2.74 14.21
N LEU A 104 0.27 -3.48 14.55
CA LEU A 104 0.01 -4.79 13.98
C LEU A 104 -0.25 -4.70 12.48
N GLU A 105 -1.05 -3.72 12.05
CA GLU A 105 -1.37 -3.49 10.64
C GLU A 105 -0.11 -3.21 9.81
N ARG A 106 0.81 -2.36 10.30
CA ARG A 106 2.10 -2.13 9.63
C ARG A 106 2.88 -3.42 9.43
N LEU A 107 3.01 -4.22 10.50
CA LEU A 107 3.77 -5.47 10.43
C LEU A 107 3.12 -6.46 9.45
N GLN A 108 1.79 -6.52 9.42
CA GLN A 108 1.04 -7.35 8.47
C GLN A 108 1.24 -6.87 7.03
N ASN A 109 1.13 -5.55 6.80
CA ASN A 109 1.35 -4.93 5.49
C ASN A 109 2.78 -5.18 4.99
N ASP A 110 3.79 -4.96 5.83
CA ASP A 110 5.20 -5.22 5.48
C ASP A 110 5.44 -6.70 5.16
N GLN A 111 4.86 -7.61 5.94
CA GLN A 111 4.95 -9.05 5.64
C GLN A 111 4.26 -9.41 4.33
N GLN A 112 3.09 -8.86 4.05
CA GLN A 112 2.34 -9.14 2.85
C GLN A 112 3.06 -8.60 1.62
N ILE A 113 3.58 -7.37 1.66
CA ILE A 113 4.41 -6.80 0.61
C ILE A 113 5.64 -7.67 0.34
N ASN A 114 6.34 -8.13 1.38
CA ASN A 114 7.50 -9.02 1.24
C ASN A 114 7.15 -10.37 0.60
N ARG A 115 5.97 -10.94 0.93
CA ARG A 115 5.49 -12.18 0.29
C ARG A 115 5.20 -11.95 -1.19
N ILE A 116 4.49 -10.87 -1.52
CA ILE A 116 4.12 -10.51 -2.89
C ILE A 116 5.38 -10.28 -3.75
N GLN A 117 6.40 -9.59 -3.23
CA GLN A 117 7.65 -9.37 -3.97
C GLN A 117 8.40 -10.68 -4.29
N ARG A 118 8.19 -11.74 -3.53
CA ARG A 118 8.79 -13.07 -3.75
C ARG A 118 7.92 -13.99 -4.60
N GLU A 119 6.72 -13.56 -4.99
CA GLU A 119 5.81 -14.35 -5.82
C GLU A 119 6.40 -14.48 -7.24
N PRO A 120 6.67 -15.71 -7.72
CA PRO A 120 7.26 -15.92 -9.05
C PRO A 120 6.25 -15.69 -10.19
N ASP A 121 4.96 -15.90 -9.94
CA ASP A 121 3.90 -15.72 -10.93
C ASP A 121 3.48 -14.24 -11.00
N ALA A 122 3.81 -13.59 -12.12
CA ALA A 122 3.51 -12.18 -12.36
C ALA A 122 2.00 -11.88 -12.34
N SER A 123 1.15 -12.80 -12.79
CA SER A 123 -0.31 -12.59 -12.80
C SER A 123 -0.87 -12.61 -11.38
N ARG A 124 -0.41 -13.57 -10.58
CA ARG A 124 -0.76 -13.70 -9.16
C ARG A 124 -0.19 -12.54 -8.34
N GLN A 125 1.05 -12.14 -8.61
CA GLN A 125 1.68 -11.00 -7.96
C GLN A 125 0.86 -9.72 -8.20
N GLN A 126 0.45 -9.47 -9.45
CA GLN A 126 -0.38 -8.31 -9.78
C GLN A 126 -1.73 -8.34 -9.04
N GLN A 127 -2.37 -9.51 -8.97
CA GLN A 127 -3.62 -9.68 -8.25
C GLN A 127 -3.43 -9.40 -6.75
N GLN A 128 -2.40 -9.98 -6.13
CA GLN A 128 -2.11 -9.75 -4.72
C GLN A 128 -1.77 -8.29 -4.42
N LEU A 129 -1.07 -7.57 -5.31
CA LEU A 129 -0.84 -6.12 -5.18
C LEU A 129 -2.14 -5.32 -5.23
N ASN A 130 -3.05 -5.67 -6.13
CA ASN A 130 -4.35 -5.00 -6.24
C ASN A 130 -5.21 -5.26 -4.99
N ASP A 131 -5.20 -6.49 -4.48
CA ASP A 131 -5.96 -6.87 -3.30
C ASP A 131 -5.39 -6.21 -2.04
N LEU A 132 -4.06 -6.16 -1.91
CA LEU A 132 -3.39 -5.41 -0.84
C LEU A 132 -3.77 -3.92 -0.88
N GLN A 133 -3.72 -3.29 -2.04
CA GLN A 133 -4.11 -1.88 -2.20
C GLN A 133 -5.54 -1.63 -1.73
N ARG A 134 -6.46 -2.54 -2.07
CA ARG A 134 -7.86 -2.46 -1.66
C ARG A 134 -8.04 -2.66 -0.15
N GLN A 135 -7.29 -3.61 0.41
CA GLN A 135 -7.30 -3.90 1.83
C GLN A 135 -6.82 -2.68 2.65
N GLN A 136 -5.69 -2.09 2.26
CA GLN A 136 -5.16 -0.87 2.89
C GLN A 136 -6.16 0.29 2.86
N GLN A 137 -6.90 0.47 1.76
CA GLN A 137 -7.95 1.49 1.69
C GLN A 137 -9.08 1.24 2.70
N ILE A 138 -9.53 -0.02 2.82
CA ILE A 138 -10.59 -0.40 3.76
C ILE A 138 -10.11 -0.21 5.20
N ASP A 139 -8.90 -0.63 5.50
CA ASP A 139 -8.33 -0.52 6.84
C ASP A 139 -8.14 0.94 7.21
N SER A 140 -7.59 1.77 6.32
CA SER A 140 -7.47 3.23 6.52
C SER A 140 -8.82 3.91 6.81
N LEU A 141 -9.90 3.50 6.15
CA LEU A 141 -11.26 3.99 6.40
C LEU A 141 -11.80 3.54 7.77
N ARG A 142 -11.64 2.27 8.14
CA ARG A 142 -12.04 1.76 9.46
C ARG A 142 -11.29 2.48 10.57
N ASP A 143 -10.02 2.72 10.34
CA ASP A 143 -9.13 3.45 11.23
C ASP A 143 -9.54 4.90 11.40
N GLN A 144 -9.93 5.57 10.32
CA GLN A 144 -10.46 6.92 10.37
C GLN A 144 -11.74 6.99 11.21
N ILE A 145 -12.63 6.01 11.07
CA ILE A 145 -13.86 5.94 11.88
C ILE A 145 -13.50 5.79 13.37
N ARG A 146 -12.58 4.88 13.71
CA ARG A 146 -12.14 4.67 15.09
C ARG A 146 -11.49 5.92 15.68
N ARG A 147 -10.60 6.59 14.94
CA ARG A 147 -9.98 7.86 15.36
C ARG A 147 -11.02 8.94 15.60
N ASN A 148 -12.00 9.08 14.73
CA ASN A 148 -13.08 10.06 14.90
C ASN A 148 -13.90 9.79 16.18
N GLN A 149 -14.20 8.51 16.48
CA GLN A 149 -14.88 8.14 17.72
C GLN A 149 -14.06 8.52 18.96
N THR A 150 -12.77 8.17 18.97
CA THR A 150 -11.88 8.53 20.08
C THR A 150 -11.74 10.06 20.23
N GLN A 151 -11.68 10.80 19.13
CA GLN A 151 -11.63 12.27 19.19
C GLN A 151 -12.92 12.86 19.76
N GLN A 152 -14.08 12.32 19.39
CA GLN A 152 -15.36 12.73 19.97
C GLN A 152 -15.42 12.45 21.48
N ASP A 153 -14.88 11.31 21.94
CA ASP A 153 -14.82 10.99 23.36
C ASP A 153 -13.86 11.93 24.11
N LEU A 154 -12.74 12.32 23.51
CA LEU A 154 -11.85 13.36 24.05
C LEU A 154 -12.53 14.73 24.13
N ASP A 155 -13.27 15.12 23.08
CA ASP A 155 -13.98 16.40 23.05
C ASP A 155 -15.10 16.43 24.10
N ARG A 156 -15.81 15.30 24.32
CA ARG A 156 -16.79 15.15 25.40
C ARG A 156 -16.14 15.30 26.77
N LEU A 157 -15.00 14.66 27.01
CA LEU A 157 -14.24 14.79 28.26
C LEU A 157 -13.85 16.25 28.51
N ARG A 158 -13.41 16.96 27.47
CA ARG A 158 -13.05 18.37 27.55
C ARG A 158 -14.27 19.28 27.81
N GLN A 159 -15.41 19.04 27.16
CA GLN A 159 -16.62 19.81 27.40
C GLN A 159 -17.16 19.63 28.82
N GLN A 160 -17.17 18.39 29.32
CA GLN A 160 -17.53 18.11 30.71
C GLN A 160 -16.60 18.80 31.72
N GLN A 161 -15.34 19.05 31.32
CA GLN A 161 -14.41 19.81 32.13
C GLN A 161 -14.70 21.32 32.13
N ASN A 162 -15.07 21.90 30.99
CA ASN A 162 -15.35 23.33 30.85
C ASN A 162 -16.73 23.77 31.41
N LEU A 163 -17.65 22.83 31.60
CA LEU A 163 -18.98 23.08 32.18
C LEU A 163 -18.97 23.12 33.72
N ARG A 164 -17.80 23.05 34.35
CA ARG A 164 -17.58 23.23 35.78
C ARG A 164 -16.73 24.47 36.02
#